data_AF-A0A8S1NUA0-F1
#
_entry.id   AF-A0A8S1NUA0-F1
#
_cell.length_a   1.000
_cell.length_b   1.000
_cell.length_c   1.000
_cell.angle_alpha   90.00
_cell.angle_beta   90.00
_cell.angle_gamma   90.00
#
_symmetry.space_group_name_H-M   'P 1'
#
loop_
_entity.id
_entity.type
_entity.pdbx_description
1 polymer ?
#
loop_
_entity_poly.entity_id
_entity_poly.type
_entity_poly.pdbx_seq_one_letter_code
_entity_poly.pdbx_strand_id
1 'polypeptide(L)'
;MVSCAQYCMFISAPGCVIMTYLGFLIAIGSETVYVVPHSRVEGAFALFITAVLYAIFFAISYNSEYSQIQRSQNVDEWINSQQIREAEMEMQDLPNQKQPEQQAVDQQ
;
A
#
# COMPACT_ATOMS: atom_id res chain seq x y z
N MET A 1 1.76 2.17 11.89
CA MET A 1 2.44 3.48 11.71
C MET A 1 1.98 4.03 10.37
N VAL A 2 1.29 5.17 10.34
CA VAL A 2 0.84 5.76 9.07
C VAL A 2 2.07 6.34 8.38
N SER A 3 2.38 5.84 7.18
CA SER A 3 3.52 6.30 6.39
C SER A 3 3.28 7.73 5.88
N CYS A 4 4.33 8.53 5.78
CA CYS A 4 4.28 9.86 5.13
C CYS A 4 3.67 9.76 3.71
N ALA A 5 3.98 8.68 2.97
CA ALA A 5 3.42 8.43 1.64
C ALA A 5 1.89 8.26 1.69
N GLN A 6 1.38 7.61 2.72
CA GLN A 6 -0.05 7.35 2.91
C GLN A 6 -0.82 8.66 3.21
N TYR A 7 -0.23 9.56 4.00
CA TYR A 7 -0.75 10.91 4.21
C TYR A 7 -0.74 11.75 2.91
N CYS A 8 0.36 11.71 2.17
CA CYS A 8 0.47 12.41 0.88
C CYS A 8 -0.58 11.92 -0.11
N MET A 9 -0.85 10.61 -0.15
CA MET A 9 -1.89 10.02 -0.98
C MET A 9 -3.29 10.48 -0.56
N PHE A 10 -3.58 10.46 0.76
CA PHE A 10 -4.86 10.88 1.32
C PHE A 10 -5.20 12.36 1.10
N ILE A 11 -4.19 13.24 1.06
CA ILE A 11 -4.38 14.67 0.82
C ILE A 11 -4.44 14.97 -0.68
N SER A 12 -3.62 14.27 -1.47
CA SER A 12 -3.52 14.54 -2.91
C SER A 12 -4.75 14.10 -3.70
N ALA A 13 -5.40 12.99 -3.32
CA ALA A 13 -6.63 12.52 -3.96
C ALA A 13 -7.79 13.54 -3.90
N PRO A 14 -8.25 14.00 -2.71
CA PRO A 14 -9.29 15.02 -2.63
C PRO A 14 -8.82 16.36 -3.18
N GLY A 15 -7.54 16.72 -3.02
CA GLY A 15 -6.96 17.93 -3.60
C GLY A 15 -7.12 17.98 -5.12
N CYS A 16 -6.84 16.87 -5.82
CA CYS A 16 -7.02 16.77 -7.26
C CYS A 16 -8.49 16.99 -7.68
N VAL A 17 -9.44 16.32 -7.00
CA VAL A 17 -10.88 16.41 -7.32
C VAL A 17 -11.40 17.84 -7.09
N ILE A 18 -11.08 18.43 -5.94
CA ILE A 18 -11.56 19.77 -5.56
C ILE A 18 -10.98 20.83 -6.50
N MET A 19 -9.68 20.78 -6.80
CA MET A 19 -9.04 21.76 -7.69
C MET A 19 -9.58 21.65 -9.13
N THR A 20 -9.82 20.44 -9.62
CA THR A 20 -10.43 20.23 -10.95
C THR A 20 -11.86 20.77 -11.00
N TYR A 21 -12.65 20.51 -9.96
CA TYR A 21 -14.04 20.97 -9.86
C TYR A 21 -14.11 22.51 -9.79
N LEU A 22 -13.27 23.15 -8.97
CA LEU A 22 -13.17 24.60 -8.89
C LEU A 22 -12.68 25.22 -10.20
N GLY A 23 -11.69 24.61 -10.85
CA GLY A 23 -11.22 25.02 -12.18
C GLY A 23 -12.35 25.01 -13.20
N PHE A 24 -13.18 23.96 -13.19
CA PHE A 24 -14.37 23.87 -14.04
C PHE A 24 -15.40 24.96 -13.74
N LEU A 25 -15.73 25.19 -12.47
CA LEU A 25 -16.68 26.24 -12.06
C LEU A 25 -16.26 27.64 -12.50
N ILE A 26 -14.96 27.94 -12.42
CA ILE A 26 -14.41 29.23 -12.88
C ILE A 26 -14.43 29.31 -14.40
N ALA A 27 -14.10 28.21 -15.10
CA ALA A 27 -14.08 28.16 -16.56
C ALA A 27 -15.47 28.35 -17.19
N ILE A 28 -16.52 27.76 -16.61
CA ILE A 28 -17.91 27.97 -17.06
C ILE A 28 -18.50 29.31 -16.59
N GLY A 29 -17.77 30.05 -15.77
CA GLY A 29 -18.20 31.34 -15.24
C GLY A 29 -19.37 31.24 -14.25
N SER A 30 -19.46 30.14 -13.50
CA SER A 30 -20.54 29.88 -12.53
C SER A 30 -20.72 31.03 -11.54
N GLU A 31 -21.97 31.33 -11.20
CA GLU A 31 -22.33 32.34 -10.19
C GLU A 31 -21.93 31.91 -8.76
N THR A 32 -21.64 30.63 -8.55
CA THR A 32 -21.25 30.06 -7.25
C THR A 32 -19.84 30.47 -6.81
N VAL A 33 -18.98 30.93 -7.73
CA VAL A 33 -17.59 31.31 -7.43
C VAL A 33 -17.29 32.65 -8.08
N TYR A 34 -17.17 33.70 -7.26
CA TYR A 34 -16.87 35.04 -7.74
C TYR A 34 -15.37 35.19 -8.02
N VAL A 35 -15.01 35.35 -9.28
CA VAL A 35 -13.65 35.61 -9.75
C VAL A 35 -13.68 36.81 -10.68
N VAL A 36 -12.71 37.71 -10.53
CA VAL A 36 -12.60 38.91 -11.36
C VAL A 36 -12.62 38.51 -12.85
N PRO A 37 -13.51 39.06 -13.67
CA PRO A 37 -13.77 38.56 -15.02
C PRO A 37 -12.55 38.63 -15.94
N HIS A 38 -11.63 39.59 -15.73
CA HIS A 38 -10.39 39.72 -16.50
C HIS A 38 -9.39 38.58 -16.23
N SER A 39 -9.43 37.93 -15.06
CA SER A 39 -8.47 36.88 -14.68
C SER A 39 -9.10 35.48 -14.60
N ARG A 40 -10.36 35.31 -15.03
CA ARG A 40 -11.06 34.02 -14.97
C ARG A 40 -10.31 32.90 -15.69
N VAL A 41 -9.80 33.18 -16.89
CA VAL A 41 -9.09 32.18 -17.71
C VAL A 41 -7.76 31.79 -17.06
N GLU A 42 -6.97 32.77 -16.61
CA GLU A 42 -5.70 32.53 -15.92
C GLU A 42 -5.90 31.78 -14.60
N GLY A 43 -6.93 32.15 -13.83
CA GLY A 43 -7.28 31.48 -12.57
C GLY A 43 -7.72 30.04 -12.77
N ALA A 44 -8.57 29.76 -13.77
CA ALA A 44 -8.96 28.40 -14.11
C ALA A 44 -7.74 27.57 -14.56
N PHE A 45 -6.87 28.14 -15.38
CA PHE A 45 -5.67 27.47 -15.87
C PHE A 45 -4.70 27.12 -14.73
N ALA A 46 -4.49 28.04 -13.78
CA ALA A 46 -3.67 27.78 -12.59
C ALA A 46 -4.24 26.64 -11.73
N LEU A 47 -5.56 26.55 -11.57
CA LEU A 47 -6.20 25.46 -10.83
C LEU A 47 -6.06 24.11 -11.54
N PHE A 48 -6.17 24.08 -12.87
CA PHE A 48 -5.93 22.85 -13.63
C PHE A 48 -4.47 22.40 -13.52
N ILE A 49 -3.50 23.31 -13.61
CA ILE A 49 -2.08 22.97 -13.37
C ILE A 49 -1.90 22.40 -11.96
N THR A 50 -2.50 23.04 -10.96
CA THR A 50 -2.42 22.57 -9.56
C THR A 50 -3.02 21.18 -9.38
N ALA A 51 -4.15 20.89 -10.04
CA ALA A 51 -4.75 19.56 -10.04
C ALA A 51 -3.82 18.50 -10.65
N VAL A 52 -3.14 18.82 -11.76
CA VAL A 52 -2.15 17.92 -12.37
C VAL A 52 -0.98 17.66 -11.42
N LEU A 53 -0.49 18.68 -10.71
CA LEU A 53 0.56 18.48 -9.71
C LEU A 53 0.11 17.54 -8.58
N TYR A 54 -1.11 17.72 -8.07
CA TYR A 54 -1.68 16.78 -7.09
C TYR A 54 -1.79 15.36 -7.64
N ALA A 55 -2.17 15.17 -8.90
CA ALA A 55 -2.21 13.85 -9.53
C ALA A 55 -0.82 13.20 -9.63
N ILE A 56 0.23 13.98 -9.93
CA ILE A 56 1.62 13.50 -9.95
C ILE A 56 2.06 13.08 -8.55
N PHE A 57 1.79 13.91 -7.52
CA PHE A 57 2.12 13.56 -6.14
C PHE A 57 1.39 12.31 -5.67
N PHE A 58 0.12 12.14 -6.05
CA PHE A 58 -0.64 10.93 -5.79
C PHE A 58 0.00 9.70 -6.45
N ALA A 59 0.38 9.78 -7.72
CA ALA A 59 1.00 8.67 -8.45
C ALA A 59 2.35 8.25 -7.85
N ILE A 60 3.20 9.21 -7.48
CA ILE A 60 4.50 8.92 -6.83
C ILE A 60 4.27 8.26 -5.47
N SER A 61 3.38 8.82 -4.66
CA SER A 61 3.08 8.31 -3.32
C SER A 61 2.50 6.90 -3.39
N TYR A 62 1.57 6.66 -4.32
CA TYR A 62 0.97 5.34 -4.54
C TYR A 62 2.00 4.28 -4.94
N ASN A 63 2.90 4.61 -5.89
CA ASN A 63 3.92 3.67 -6.33
C ASN A 63 4.93 3.35 -5.20
N SER A 64 5.26 4.35 -4.38
CA SER A 64 6.15 4.16 -3.22
C SER A 64 5.54 3.24 -2.15
N GLU A 65 4.23 3.35 -1.92
CA GLU A 65 3.51 2.51 -0.95
C GLU A 65 3.34 1.08 -1.48
N TYR A 66 2.98 0.93 -2.76
CA TYR A 66 2.88 -0.38 -3.41
C TYR A 66 4.22 -1.14 -3.40
N SER A 67 5.33 -0.45 -3.67
CA SER A 67 6.68 -1.03 -3.60
C SER A 67 7.05 -1.53 -2.20
N GLN A 68 6.64 -0.81 -1.15
CA GLN A 68 6.86 -1.25 0.24
C GLN A 68 6.03 -2.49 0.59
N ILE A 69 4.76 -2.53 0.18
CA ILE A 69 3.87 -3.68 0.41
C ILE A 69 4.43 -4.93 -0.28
N GLN A 70 4.86 -4.80 -1.53
CA GLN A 70 5.41 -5.92 -2.30
C GLN A 70 6.72 -6.45 -1.70
N ARG A 71 7.57 -5.57 -1.14
CA ARG A 71 8.76 -6.00 -0.39
C ARG A 71 8.41 -6.71 0.90
N SER A 72 7.42 -6.23 1.66
CA SER A 72 6.99 -6.89 2.91
C SER A 72 6.49 -8.30 2.62
N GLN A 73 5.61 -8.46 1.64
CA GLN A 73 5.04 -9.75 1.28
C GLN A 73 6.11 -10.76 0.84
N ASN A 74 7.07 -10.33 0.01
CA ASN A 74 8.17 -11.19 -0.42
C ASN A 74 9.07 -11.63 0.76
N VAL A 75 9.29 -10.76 1.76
CA VAL A 75 10.09 -11.12 2.94
C VAL A 75 9.33 -12.08 3.84
N ASP A 76 8.03 -11.85 4.06
CA ASP A 76 7.18 -12.75 4.86
C ASP A 76 7.08 -14.14 4.22
N GLU A 77 6.91 -14.19 2.89
CA GLU A 77 6.86 -15.44 2.13
C GLU A 77 8.21 -16.17 2.14
N TRP A 78 9.33 -15.43 2.05
CA TRP A 78 10.67 -15.98 2.18
C TRP A 78 10.93 -16.55 3.59
N ILE A 79 10.56 -15.83 4.66
CA ILE A 79 10.71 -16.31 6.05
C ILE A 79 9.90 -17.58 6.27
N ASN A 80 8.64 -17.60 5.83
CA ASN A 80 7.77 -18.75 5.97
C ASN A 80 8.34 -19.97 5.21
N SER A 81 8.90 -19.75 4.01
CA SER A 81 9.55 -20.82 3.25
C SER A 81 10.78 -21.40 3.94
N GLN A 82 11.56 -20.59 4.66
CA GLN A 82 12.71 -21.07 5.44
C GLN A 82 12.27 -21.84 6.68
N GLN A 83 11.25 -21.35 7.40
CA GLN A 83 10.70 -22.05 8.58
C GLN A 83 10.10 -23.41 8.23
N ILE A 84 9.39 -23.52 7.11
CA ILE A 84 8.86 -24.82 6.64
C ILE A 84 10.01 -25.78 6.31
N ARG A 85 11.08 -25.27 5.69
CA ARG A 85 12.24 -26.07 5.31
C ARG A 85 13.04 -26.56 6.52
N GLU A 86 13.16 -25.73 7.55
CA GLU A 86 13.77 -26.12 8.84
C GLU A 86 12.90 -27.14 9.58
N ALA A 87 11.58 -26.96 9.60
CA ALA A 87 10.65 -27.91 10.20
C ALA A 87 10.61 -29.26 9.48
N GLU A 88 10.72 -29.29 8.14
CA GLU A 88 10.84 -30.55 7.38
C GLU A 88 12.16 -31.27 7.69
N MET A 89 13.27 -30.55 7.88
CA MET A 89 14.54 -31.15 8.29
C MET A 89 14.50 -31.68 9.73
N GLU A 90 13.85 -30.99 10.68
CA GLU A 90 13.65 -31.50 12.04
C GLU A 90 12.73 -32.73 12.10
N MET A 91 11.72 -32.83 11.22
CA MET A 91 10.89 -34.04 11.13
C MET A 91 11.62 -35.22 10.47
N GLN A 92 12.64 -34.96 9.65
CA GLN A 92 13.51 -36.00 9.07
C GLN A 92 14.55 -36.53 10.06
N ASP A 93 14.84 -35.77 11.13
CA ASP A 93 15.74 -36.12 12.22
C ASP A 93 15.01 -36.74 13.43
N LEU A 94 13.82 -37.32 13.24
CA LEU A 94 13.29 -38.32 14.17
C LEU A 94 14.09 -39.62 13.96
N PRO A 95 15.08 -39.95 14.82
CA PRO A 95 15.68 -41.27 14.78
C PRO A 95 14.56 -42.28 14.96
N ASN A 96 14.68 -43.36 14.21
CA ASN A 96 13.89 -44.57 14.31
C ASN A 96 14.11 -45.23 15.70
N GLN A 97 13.68 -44.59 16.78
CA GLN A 97 13.59 -45.15 18.12
C GLN A 97 12.13 -45.48 18.41
N LYS A 98 11.67 -46.59 17.82
CA LYS A 98 10.58 -47.38 18.38
C LYS A 98 10.95 -48.86 18.36
N GLN A 99 11.81 -49.24 19.30
CA GLN A 99 11.66 -50.51 20.01
C GLN A 99 12.04 -50.31 21.48
N PRO A 100 11.04 -50.16 22.36
CA PRO A 100 11.13 -50.65 23.71
C PRO A 100 10.19 -51.86 23.91
N GLU A 101 10.79 -52.91 24.47
CA GLU A 101 10.17 -53.89 25.36
C GLU A 101 9.17 -54.91 24.78
N GLN A 102 9.74 -56.06 24.39
CA GLN A 102 9.14 -57.37 24.68
C GLN A 102 10.20 -58.25 25.36
N GLN A 103 10.56 -57.85 26.59
CA GLN A 103 11.28 -58.71 27.52
C GLN A 103 10.27 -59.34 28.48
N ALA A 104 10.33 -60.67 28.52
CA ALA A 104 9.51 -61.60 29.28
C ALA A 104 9.29 -61.25 30.76
N VAL A 105 8.02 -61.23 31.20
CA VAL A 105 7.59 -61.75 32.51
C VAL A 105 6.15 -62.26 32.39
N ASP A 106 5.98 -63.56 32.16
CA ASP A 106 4.81 -64.32 32.60
C ASP A 106 5.34 -65.64 33.18
N GLN A 107 5.54 -65.63 34.49
CA GLN A 107 5.49 -66.84 35.32
C GLN A 107 4.50 -66.55 36.43
N GLN A 108 3.30 -67.11 36.30
CA GLN A 108 2.51 -67.68 37.39
C GLN A 108 1.52 -68.70 36.85
#